data_AF-A0AAD1DFB2-F1
#
_entry.id   AF-A0AAD1DFB2-F1
#
_cell.length_a   1.000
_cell.length_b   1.000
_cell.length_c   1.000
_cell.angle_alpha   90.00
_cell.angle_beta   90.00
_cell.angle_gamma   90.00
#
_symmetry.space_group_name_H-M   'P 1'
#
loop_
_entity.id
_entity.type
_entity.pdbx_description
1 polymer ?
#
loop_
_entity_poly.entity_id
_entity_poly.type
_entity_poly.pdbx_seq_one_letter_code
_entity_poly.pdbx_strand_id
1 'polypeptide(L)'
;MTNDIYIPKLGDVVIPGTHPKIGHFMQPDLPVTAGLKAMYIHGGSVDLSIRNRADNSAPLTLVGSPEIASGFGAVCGFGKCFDTGKVSTKNQTHIVICKPVKPTAATETQQAFMMGNYSYSGAPAVYRGDGLAFLFSGQSLYGAFVEDNGATPLNMINYYSAAYDTSKWAAFVELVDGDNGIARIAARQGGSLNWQNSKALTNRTAYTDRTIRIGSHHAPAAYPAGANITMGLELIFDVALTQAQVASVLDSVSAYLSTAWGITEL
;
A
#
# COMPACT_ATOMS: atom_id res chain seq x y z
N MET A 1 3.38 -21.41 51.17
CA MET A 1 4.10 -20.13 50.95
C MET A 1 3.82 -19.72 49.53
N THR A 2 2.99 -18.70 49.32
CA THR A 2 2.74 -18.08 48.01
C THR A 2 3.86 -17.08 47.77
N ASN A 3 4.60 -17.24 46.66
CA ASN A 3 5.56 -16.24 46.21
C ASN A 3 4.79 -15.10 45.56
N ASP A 4 4.57 -14.02 46.31
CA ASP A 4 4.01 -12.80 45.75
C ASP A 4 5.09 -12.11 44.90
N ILE A 5 4.90 -12.11 43.59
CA ILE A 5 5.75 -11.37 42.65
C ILE A 5 5.29 -9.91 42.66
N TYR A 6 6.09 -9.04 43.28
CA TYR A 6 5.90 -7.59 43.17
C TYR A 6 6.40 -7.12 41.80
N ILE A 7 5.46 -6.79 40.90
CA ILE A 7 5.77 -5.99 39.70
C ILE A 7 5.62 -4.51 40.11
N PRO A 8 6.70 -3.73 40.18
CA PRO A 8 6.60 -2.30 40.46
C PRO A 8 5.77 -1.63 39.36
N LYS A 9 4.61 -1.08 39.71
CA LYS A 9 3.89 -0.19 38.81
C LYS A 9 4.65 1.13 38.79
N LEU A 10 5.40 1.38 37.72
CA LEU A 10 6.05 2.67 37.49
C LEU A 10 4.95 3.72 37.21
N GLY A 11 4.46 4.36 38.27
CA GLY A 11 3.63 5.56 38.17
C GLY A 11 4.53 6.79 37.97
N ASP A 12 4.13 7.68 37.06
CA ASP A 12 4.70 9.01 36.85
C ASP A 12 6.20 9.07 36.46
N VAL A 13 6.70 8.04 35.76
CA VAL A 13 8.02 8.12 35.13
C VAL A 13 7.90 8.92 33.83
N VAL A 14 8.32 10.19 33.87
CA VAL A 14 8.60 10.97 32.66
C VAL A 14 9.99 10.57 32.17
N ILE A 15 10.05 9.72 31.15
CA ILE A 15 11.31 9.45 30.46
C ILE A 15 11.59 10.67 29.55
N PRO A 16 12.70 11.41 29.74
CA PRO A 16 13.03 12.52 28.84
C PRO A 16 13.46 11.99 27.45
N GLY A 17 13.06 12.69 26.39
CA GLY A 17 13.40 12.35 25.00
C GLY A 17 12.18 12.10 24.10
N THR A 18 12.44 11.83 22.82
CA THR A 18 11.42 11.39 21.87
C THR A 18 11.32 9.87 21.91
N HIS A 19 10.24 9.35 22.49
CA HIS A 19 10.02 7.90 22.59
C HIS A 19 9.25 7.39 21.38
N PRO A 20 9.49 6.15 20.93
CA PRO A 20 8.62 5.51 19.97
C PRO A 20 7.18 5.50 20.50
N LYS A 21 6.22 5.82 19.63
CA LYS A 21 4.79 5.76 19.94
C LYS A 21 4.39 4.30 20.17
N ILE A 22 3.31 4.08 20.91
CA ILE A 22 2.79 2.72 21.18
C ILE A 22 2.61 1.91 19.89
N GLY A 23 2.20 2.57 18.80
CA GLY A 23 2.06 1.94 17.49
C GLY A 23 3.35 1.39 16.90
N HIS A 24 4.53 1.85 17.30
CA HIS A 24 5.81 1.28 16.87
C HIS A 24 6.07 -0.11 17.46
N PHE A 25 5.34 -0.51 18.50
CA PHE A 25 5.44 -1.81 19.18
C PHE A 25 4.23 -2.72 18.92
N MET A 26 3.25 -2.24 18.17
CA MET A 26 2.02 -2.97 17.84
C MET A 26 2.02 -3.37 16.36
N GLN A 27 1.20 -4.35 16.02
CA GLN A 27 0.88 -4.72 14.64
C GLN A 27 -0.59 -5.16 14.58
N PRO A 28 -1.25 -5.10 13.42
CA PRO A 28 -2.60 -5.64 13.28
C PRO A 28 -2.61 -7.15 13.54
N ASP A 29 -3.64 -7.61 14.25
CA ASP A 29 -3.89 -9.03 14.48
C ASP A 29 -4.68 -9.61 13.31
N LEU A 30 -3.96 -10.03 12.27
CA LEU A 30 -4.57 -10.37 10.99
C LEU A 30 -5.34 -11.71 11.10
N PRO A 31 -6.66 -11.72 10.84
CA PRO A 31 -7.45 -12.96 10.86
C PRO A 31 -7.11 -13.91 9.70
N VAL A 32 -6.36 -13.42 8.72
CA VAL A 32 -5.90 -14.18 7.56
C VAL A 32 -4.39 -13.93 7.38
N THR A 33 -3.61 -14.99 7.54
CA THR A 33 -2.15 -14.98 7.36
C THR A 33 -1.67 -15.93 6.26
N ALA A 34 -2.56 -16.78 5.74
CA ALA A 34 -2.26 -17.67 4.64
C ALA A 34 -1.80 -16.87 3.41
N GLY A 35 -0.60 -17.19 2.92
CA GLY A 35 0.03 -16.49 1.80
C GLY A 35 0.56 -15.09 2.10
N LEU A 36 0.51 -14.61 3.36
CA LEU A 36 1.10 -13.32 3.71
C LEU A 36 2.63 -13.37 3.56
N LYS A 37 3.17 -12.61 2.61
CA LYS A 37 4.62 -12.51 2.34
C LYS A 37 5.24 -11.26 2.93
N ALA A 38 4.43 -10.22 3.09
CA ALA A 38 4.91 -8.93 3.51
C ALA A 38 3.88 -8.19 4.33
N MET A 39 4.32 -7.63 5.45
CA MET A 39 3.59 -6.62 6.22
C MET A 39 4.56 -5.51 6.59
N TYR A 40 4.32 -4.32 6.07
CA TYR A 40 5.14 -3.14 6.30
C TYR A 40 4.31 -2.07 7.02
N ILE A 41 4.92 -1.37 7.97
CA ILE A 41 4.30 -0.30 8.74
C ILE A 41 5.32 0.82 8.79
N HIS A 42 4.99 1.95 8.19
CA HIS A 42 5.90 3.07 7.99
C HIS A 42 5.76 4.13 9.08
N GLY A 43 6.89 4.74 9.45
CA GLY A 43 6.97 5.81 10.43
C GLY A 43 7.97 5.57 11.56
N GLY A 44 8.15 6.59 12.41
CA GLY A 44 9.09 6.61 13.54
C GLY A 44 10.54 6.77 13.13
N SER A 45 11.07 5.74 12.46
CA SER A 45 12.44 5.70 11.98
C SER A 45 12.56 4.81 10.74
N VAL A 46 13.67 4.97 10.01
CA VAL A 46 13.99 4.11 8.87
C VAL A 46 14.02 2.64 9.28
N ASP A 47 14.72 2.32 10.37
CA ASP A 47 14.87 0.95 10.87
C ASP A 47 13.55 0.28 11.22
N LEU A 48 12.53 1.04 11.64
CA LEU A 48 11.20 0.50 11.91
C LEU A 48 10.39 0.35 10.62
N SER A 49 10.56 1.28 9.69
CA SER A 49 9.80 1.37 8.43
C SER A 49 10.19 0.31 7.40
N ILE A 50 11.43 -0.20 7.44
CA ILE A 50 11.92 -1.22 6.50
C ILE A 50 11.65 -2.65 6.95
N ARG A 51 11.18 -2.88 8.17
CA ARG A 51 10.97 -4.23 8.69
C ARG A 51 9.76 -4.87 8.04
N ASN A 52 9.97 -6.03 7.45
CA ASN A 52 8.89 -6.92 7.09
C ASN A 52 8.43 -7.70 8.33
N ARG A 53 7.24 -7.40 8.83
CA ARG A 53 6.67 -8.04 10.01
C ARG A 53 6.12 -9.45 9.75
N ALA A 54 5.97 -9.84 8.48
CA ALA A 54 5.61 -11.21 8.09
C ALA A 54 6.85 -12.12 7.94
N ASP A 55 8.02 -11.56 7.63
CA ASP A 55 9.28 -12.27 7.47
C ASP A 55 10.46 -11.33 7.74
N ASN A 56 10.97 -11.35 8.97
CA ASN A 56 12.05 -10.46 9.42
C ASN A 56 13.38 -10.67 8.66
N SER A 57 13.54 -11.75 7.90
CA SER A 57 14.75 -12.01 7.10
C SER A 57 14.79 -11.24 5.78
N ALA A 58 13.65 -10.68 5.36
CA ALA A 58 13.49 -9.98 4.09
C ALA A 58 13.00 -8.53 4.27
N PRO A 59 13.83 -7.63 4.83
CA PRO A 59 13.48 -6.21 4.96
C PRO A 59 13.40 -5.50 3.61
N LEU A 60 12.74 -4.33 3.59
CA LEU A 60 12.73 -3.44 2.44
C LEU A 60 14.12 -2.90 2.15
N THR A 61 14.43 -2.72 0.86
CA THR A 61 15.57 -1.93 0.42
C THR A 61 15.11 -0.51 0.14
N LEU A 62 15.88 0.49 0.57
CA LEU A 62 15.61 1.89 0.26
C LEU A 62 16.06 2.20 -1.17
N VAL A 63 15.20 2.84 -1.94
CA VAL A 63 15.54 3.48 -3.21
C VAL A 63 15.59 4.97 -2.96
N GLY A 64 16.77 5.59 -3.03
CA GLY A 64 16.97 6.97 -2.59
C GLY A 64 16.67 7.15 -1.10
N SER A 65 16.03 8.27 -0.74
CA SER A 65 15.75 8.62 0.67
C SER A 65 14.29 9.00 0.87
N PRO A 66 13.38 8.04 1.13
CA PRO A 66 12.01 8.32 1.56
C PRO A 66 11.99 9.15 2.85
N GLU A 67 11.06 10.10 2.97
CA GLU A 67 10.95 10.93 4.17
C GLU A 67 10.07 10.23 5.20
N ILE A 68 10.69 9.69 6.25
CA ILE A 68 9.98 8.97 7.31
C ILE A 68 9.42 9.98 8.32
N ALA A 69 8.10 9.98 8.52
CA ALA A 69 7.49 10.81 9.55
C ALA A 69 7.85 10.26 10.94
N SER A 70 8.02 11.13 11.94
CA SER A 70 8.20 10.71 13.34
C SER A 70 6.97 9.98 13.90
N GLY A 71 5.80 10.18 13.29
CA GLY A 71 4.55 9.48 13.56
C GLY A 71 4.33 8.29 12.62
N PHE A 72 3.10 8.16 12.12
CA PHE A 72 2.74 7.16 11.12
C PHE A 72 2.92 7.73 9.71
N GLY A 73 3.61 6.98 8.86
CA GLY A 73 3.75 7.23 7.44
C GLY A 73 5.15 7.55 6.95
N ALA A 74 5.35 7.40 5.64
CA ALA A 74 6.53 7.77 4.90
C ALA A 74 6.15 8.42 3.57
N VAL A 75 6.78 9.54 3.23
CA VAL A 75 6.53 10.24 1.96
C VAL A 75 7.44 9.63 0.89
N CYS A 76 6.81 8.98 -0.08
CA CYS A 76 7.46 8.31 -1.20
C CYS A 76 7.22 9.05 -2.51
N GLY A 77 8.08 8.81 -3.49
CA GLY A 77 7.97 9.27 -4.87
C GLY A 77 8.92 8.47 -5.77
N PHE A 78 8.96 8.81 -7.06
CA PHE A 78 9.65 7.97 -8.06
C PHE A 78 11.09 7.58 -7.67
N GLY A 79 11.91 8.57 -7.29
CA GLY A 79 13.31 8.38 -6.87
C GLY A 79 13.52 8.18 -5.37
N LYS A 80 12.46 8.14 -4.56
CA LYS A 80 12.52 7.97 -3.11
C LYS A 80 11.41 7.02 -2.64
N CYS A 81 11.68 5.73 -2.63
CA CYS A 81 10.67 4.71 -2.35
C CYS A 81 11.27 3.48 -1.67
N PHE A 82 10.45 2.45 -1.48
CA PHE A 82 10.90 1.17 -0.97
C PHE A 82 10.80 0.09 -2.04
N ASP A 83 11.80 -0.78 -2.09
CA ASP A 83 11.80 -1.99 -2.90
C ASP A 83 11.60 -3.21 -1.99
N THR A 84 10.63 -4.05 -2.34
CA THR A 84 10.25 -5.21 -1.52
C THR A 84 11.17 -6.40 -1.67
N GLY A 85 11.97 -6.46 -2.75
CA GLY A 85 12.66 -7.69 -3.14
C GLY A 85 11.74 -8.82 -3.63
N LYS A 86 10.42 -8.59 -3.68
CA LYS A 86 9.41 -9.59 -4.05
C LYS A 86 8.92 -9.32 -5.47
N VAL A 87 8.67 -10.39 -6.21
CA VAL A 87 8.16 -10.31 -7.59
C VAL A 87 6.65 -10.48 -7.61
N SER A 88 6.01 -10.04 -8.69
CA SER A 88 4.60 -10.32 -8.93
C SER A 88 4.37 -11.82 -9.10
N THR A 89 3.21 -12.30 -8.66
CA THR A 89 2.86 -13.73 -8.70
C THR A 89 1.56 -13.96 -9.48
N LYS A 90 1.28 -15.22 -9.83
CA LYS A 90 0.06 -15.59 -10.58
C LYS A 90 -1.19 -15.06 -9.87
N ASN A 91 -1.29 -15.32 -8.56
CA ASN A 91 -2.36 -14.84 -7.69
C ASN A 91 -1.76 -13.90 -6.66
N GLN A 92 -2.35 -12.74 -6.45
CA GLN A 92 -1.88 -11.83 -5.42
C GLN A 92 -2.99 -10.95 -4.88
N THR A 93 -2.85 -10.54 -3.62
CA THR A 93 -3.67 -9.48 -3.03
C THR A 93 -2.74 -8.47 -2.39
N HIS A 94 -2.85 -7.22 -2.81
CA HIS A 94 -2.16 -6.09 -2.19
C HIS A 94 -3.18 -5.23 -1.46
N ILE A 95 -2.90 -4.92 -0.21
CA ILE A 95 -3.68 -3.96 0.58
C ILE A 95 -2.74 -2.83 0.97
N VAL A 96 -3.12 -1.61 0.64
CA VAL A 96 -2.29 -0.43 0.85
C VAL A 96 -3.09 0.61 1.62
N ILE A 97 -2.51 1.10 2.72
CA ILE A 97 -3.00 2.23 3.49
C ILE A 97 -2.12 3.43 3.18
N CYS A 98 -2.71 4.47 2.59
CA CYS A 98 -1.97 5.66 2.18
C CYS A 98 -2.81 6.93 2.30
N LYS A 99 -2.16 8.08 2.20
CA LYS A 99 -2.81 9.35 1.85
C LYS A 99 -2.49 9.68 0.40
N PRO A 100 -3.44 9.44 -0.53
CA PRO A 100 -3.29 9.89 -1.90
C PRO A 100 -3.16 11.41 -1.98
N VAL A 101 -2.32 11.88 -2.89
CA VAL A 101 -2.17 13.33 -3.14
C VAL A 101 -3.09 13.76 -4.26
N LYS A 102 -3.79 14.88 -4.05
CA LYS A 102 -4.48 15.60 -5.12
C LYS A 102 -3.44 16.44 -5.87
N PRO A 103 -3.20 16.18 -7.17
CA PRO A 103 -2.42 17.06 -8.03
C PRO A 103 -2.84 18.53 -7.88
N THR A 104 -1.87 19.44 -7.77
CA THR A 104 -2.12 20.89 -7.77
C THR A 104 -2.51 21.41 -9.16
N ALA A 105 -2.24 20.64 -10.22
CA ALA A 105 -2.66 20.92 -11.59
C ALA A 105 -3.48 19.73 -12.15
N ALA A 106 -4.63 20.03 -12.75
CA ALA A 106 -5.51 19.06 -13.42
C ALA A 106 -4.96 18.66 -14.80
N THR A 107 -3.69 18.26 -14.86
CA THR A 107 -3.11 17.68 -16.08
C THR A 107 -3.24 16.17 -15.99
N GLU A 108 -3.81 15.53 -17.01
CA GLU A 108 -4.07 14.08 -17.15
C GLU A 108 -2.81 13.18 -17.02
N THR A 109 -1.66 13.77 -16.74
CA THR A 109 -0.34 13.14 -16.72
C THR A 109 0.22 12.88 -15.32
N GLN A 110 -0.49 13.25 -14.24
CA GLN A 110 -0.02 13.02 -12.87
C GLN A 110 -0.68 11.79 -12.24
N GLN A 111 0.12 10.75 -12.05
CA GLN A 111 -0.25 9.54 -11.33
C GLN A 111 0.63 9.41 -10.08
N ALA A 112 0.06 9.03 -8.95
CA ALA A 112 0.82 8.63 -7.78
C ALA A 112 0.76 7.10 -7.65
N PHE A 113 1.90 6.42 -7.77
CA PHE A 113 1.93 4.97 -7.63
C PHE A 113 1.94 4.59 -6.16
N MET A 114 0.99 3.76 -5.76
CA MET A 114 0.95 3.18 -4.41
C MET A 114 1.86 1.97 -4.34
N MET A 115 1.78 1.10 -5.34
CA MET A 115 2.57 -0.11 -5.41
C MET A 115 2.66 -0.57 -6.86
N GLY A 116 3.79 -1.16 -7.25
CA GLY A 116 3.85 -1.88 -8.52
C GLY A 116 5.24 -2.33 -8.90
N ASN A 117 5.30 -3.37 -9.72
CA ASN A 117 6.51 -3.76 -10.43
C ASN A 117 6.51 -3.20 -11.88
N TYR A 118 5.49 -2.42 -12.21
CA TYR A 118 5.23 -1.73 -13.46
C TYR A 118 6.43 -1.01 -14.11
N SER A 119 6.57 -1.15 -15.44
CA SER A 119 7.60 -0.52 -16.29
C SER A 119 7.11 -0.35 -17.74
N TYR A 120 8.00 0.07 -18.64
CA TYR A 120 7.77 0.09 -20.10
C TYR A 120 8.91 -0.58 -20.87
N SER A 121 8.61 -0.94 -22.11
CA SER A 121 9.62 -1.35 -23.09
C SER A 121 9.22 -0.97 -24.53
N GLY A 122 10.17 -0.96 -25.45
CA GLY A 122 9.93 -0.80 -26.89
C GLY A 122 9.71 0.65 -27.35
N ALA A 123 9.46 0.80 -28.66
CA ALA A 123 9.07 2.05 -29.32
C ALA A 123 7.92 1.75 -30.31
N PRO A 124 6.68 2.21 -30.07
CA PRO A 124 6.23 3.03 -28.93
C PRO A 124 6.30 2.28 -27.59
N ALA A 125 6.35 3.02 -26.48
CA ALA A 125 6.45 2.45 -25.14
C ALA A 125 5.20 1.63 -24.80
N VAL A 126 5.39 0.36 -24.45
CA VAL A 126 4.33 -0.57 -24.06
C VAL A 126 4.40 -0.84 -22.56
N TYR A 127 3.28 -0.68 -21.86
CA TYR A 127 3.17 -0.94 -20.42
C TYR A 127 3.45 -2.41 -20.11
N ARG A 128 4.24 -2.68 -19.06
CA ARG A 128 4.57 -4.04 -18.59
C ARG A 128 4.47 -4.15 -17.08
N GLY A 129 3.90 -5.24 -16.59
CA GLY A 129 3.78 -5.53 -15.16
C GLY A 129 2.51 -4.99 -14.53
N ASP A 130 2.39 -5.24 -13.23
CA ASP A 130 1.24 -4.86 -12.41
C ASP A 130 1.56 -3.61 -11.60
N GLY A 131 0.53 -2.82 -11.36
CA GLY A 131 0.63 -1.71 -10.44
C GLY A 131 -0.73 -1.20 -10.03
N LEU A 132 -0.81 -0.78 -8.78
CA LEU A 132 -1.91 -0.04 -8.21
C LEU A 132 -1.50 1.44 -8.15
N ALA A 133 -2.11 2.22 -9.02
CA ALA A 133 -1.85 3.65 -9.11
C ALA A 133 -3.08 4.46 -8.73
N PHE A 134 -2.82 5.66 -8.21
CA PHE A 134 -3.79 6.70 -8.04
C PHE A 134 -3.71 7.65 -9.23
N LEU A 135 -4.79 7.77 -9.99
CA LEU A 135 -4.88 8.62 -11.17
C LEU A 135 -5.88 9.75 -10.95
N PHE A 136 -5.55 10.91 -11.51
CA PHE A 136 -6.42 12.07 -11.54
C PHE A 136 -6.86 12.35 -12.98
N SER A 137 -8.18 12.34 -13.22
CA SER A 137 -8.78 12.77 -14.49
C SER A 137 -9.96 13.69 -14.21
N GLY A 138 -9.83 14.96 -14.55
CA GLY A 138 -10.84 15.99 -14.28
C GLY A 138 -10.96 16.32 -12.78
N GLN A 139 -12.07 15.91 -12.14
CA GLN A 139 -12.34 16.06 -10.70
C GLN A 139 -12.41 14.72 -9.95
N SER A 140 -12.16 13.63 -10.67
CA SER A 140 -12.36 12.28 -10.16
C SER A 140 -11.01 11.62 -9.89
N LEU A 141 -10.93 10.92 -8.77
CA LEU A 141 -9.74 10.16 -8.42
C LEU A 141 -10.03 8.66 -8.51
N TYR A 142 -9.08 7.93 -9.10
CA TYR A 142 -9.26 6.52 -9.42
C TYR A 142 -8.09 5.70 -8.90
N GLY A 143 -8.38 4.55 -8.28
CA GLY A 143 -7.43 3.45 -8.21
C GLY A 143 -7.44 2.73 -9.55
N ALA A 144 -6.28 2.46 -10.14
CA ALA A 144 -6.20 1.67 -11.36
C ALA A 144 -5.18 0.54 -11.29
N PHE A 145 -5.52 -0.55 -11.98
CA PHE A 145 -4.63 -1.67 -12.28
C PHE A 145 -4.10 -1.52 -13.71
N VAL A 146 -2.79 -1.63 -13.85
CA VAL A 146 -2.14 -1.67 -15.16
C VAL A 146 -1.82 -3.12 -15.51
N GLU A 147 -2.26 -3.55 -16.69
CA GLU A 147 -1.93 -4.87 -17.26
C GLU A 147 -0.88 -4.68 -18.37
N ASP A 148 -0.17 -5.76 -18.66
CA ASP A 148 0.80 -5.88 -19.74
C ASP A 148 0.16 -5.58 -21.13
N ASN A 149 0.94 -4.94 -22.00
CA ASN A 149 0.60 -4.62 -23.38
C ASN A 149 -0.62 -3.71 -23.64
N GLY A 150 -1.12 -2.99 -22.63
CA GLY A 150 -2.11 -1.93 -22.82
C GLY A 150 -1.53 -0.61 -23.35
N ALA A 151 -2.40 0.35 -23.70
CA ALA A 151 -2.06 1.78 -23.88
C ALA A 151 -2.68 2.67 -22.78
N THR A 152 -3.51 2.09 -21.91
CA THR A 152 -4.23 2.77 -20.83
C THR A 152 -4.45 1.80 -19.66
N PRO A 153 -4.53 2.28 -18.41
CA PRO A 153 -4.98 1.47 -17.28
C PRO A 153 -6.37 0.89 -17.57
N LEU A 154 -6.57 -0.37 -17.20
CA LEU A 154 -7.63 -1.18 -17.75
C LEU A 154 -8.74 -1.50 -16.74
N ASN A 155 -8.44 -1.51 -15.44
CA ASN A 155 -9.43 -1.63 -14.37
C ASN A 155 -9.36 -0.37 -13.52
N MET A 156 -10.46 0.37 -13.38
CA MET A 156 -10.51 1.66 -12.68
C MET A 156 -11.69 1.69 -11.71
N ILE A 157 -11.47 2.10 -10.46
CA ILE A 157 -12.55 2.46 -9.52
C ILE A 157 -12.77 3.95 -9.60
N ASN A 158 -13.95 4.40 -9.96
CA ASN A 158 -14.33 5.78 -9.69
C ASN A 158 -14.80 5.88 -8.23
N TYR A 159 -13.84 5.84 -7.30
CA TYR A 159 -14.17 5.81 -5.88
C TYR A 159 -14.38 7.22 -5.30
N TYR A 160 -13.84 8.22 -5.97
CA TYR A 160 -13.66 9.55 -5.40
C TYR A 160 -14.19 10.64 -6.34
N SER A 161 -15.48 10.60 -6.66
CA SER A 161 -16.15 11.79 -7.19
C SER A 161 -16.45 12.75 -6.02
N ALA A 162 -15.87 13.95 -6.04
CA ALA A 162 -16.08 15.09 -5.13
C ALA A 162 -15.86 14.93 -3.61
N ALA A 163 -15.94 13.72 -3.03
CA ALA A 163 -15.93 13.48 -1.58
C ALA A 163 -14.59 13.00 -1.01
N TYR A 164 -13.51 13.03 -1.79
CA TYR A 164 -12.19 12.59 -1.32
C TYR A 164 -11.47 13.66 -0.51
N ASP A 165 -11.06 13.28 0.70
CA ASP A 165 -10.35 14.13 1.63
C ASP A 165 -8.87 13.74 1.68
N THR A 166 -8.01 14.58 1.09
CA THR A 166 -6.54 14.39 1.08
C THR A 166 -5.90 14.40 2.47
N SER A 167 -6.62 14.87 3.49
CA SER A 167 -6.13 14.87 4.87
C SER A 167 -6.30 13.51 5.56
N LYS A 168 -7.22 12.67 5.06
CA LYS A 168 -7.58 11.37 5.65
C LYS A 168 -6.78 10.23 5.04
N TRP A 169 -6.61 9.17 5.82
CA TRP A 169 -6.08 7.90 5.33
C TRP A 169 -7.16 7.16 4.54
N ALA A 170 -6.72 6.37 3.57
CA ALA A 170 -7.59 5.53 2.77
C ALA A 170 -6.95 4.15 2.61
N ALA A 171 -7.80 3.13 2.43
CA ALA A 171 -7.37 1.80 2.05
C ALA A 171 -7.63 1.56 0.58
N PHE A 172 -6.68 0.92 -0.10
CA PHE A 172 -6.82 0.45 -1.46
C PHE A 172 -6.45 -1.02 -1.53
N VAL A 173 -7.16 -1.76 -2.36
CA VAL A 173 -6.96 -3.18 -2.56
C VAL A 173 -6.79 -3.44 -4.05
N GLU A 174 -5.76 -4.20 -4.38
CA GLU A 174 -5.60 -4.88 -5.66
C GLU A 174 -5.72 -6.38 -5.40
N LEU A 175 -6.53 -7.05 -6.21
CA LEU A 175 -6.70 -8.50 -6.18
C LEU A 175 -6.55 -9.01 -7.60
N VAL A 176 -5.58 -9.90 -7.79
CA VAL A 176 -5.41 -10.65 -9.03
C VAL A 176 -5.59 -12.13 -8.74
N ASP A 177 -6.56 -12.72 -9.42
CA ASP A 177 -6.88 -14.13 -9.38
C ASP A 177 -6.60 -14.71 -10.76
N GLY A 178 -5.36 -15.13 -10.96
CA GLY A 178 -4.89 -15.72 -12.21
C GLY A 178 -5.42 -17.13 -12.43
N ASP A 179 -5.94 -17.81 -11.41
CA ASP A 179 -6.61 -19.11 -11.56
C ASP A 179 -7.98 -18.94 -12.23
N ASN A 180 -8.72 -17.90 -11.84
CA ASN A 180 -10.02 -17.56 -12.44
C ASN A 180 -9.91 -16.53 -13.58
N GLY A 181 -8.70 -16.05 -13.90
CA GLY A 181 -8.46 -15.10 -14.98
C GLY A 181 -9.09 -13.73 -14.74
N ILE A 182 -9.15 -13.25 -13.50
CA ILE A 182 -9.76 -11.96 -13.16
C ILE A 182 -8.85 -11.05 -12.31
N ALA A 183 -9.05 -9.74 -12.46
CA ALA A 183 -8.56 -8.73 -11.53
C ALA A 183 -9.73 -7.91 -10.95
N ARG A 184 -9.57 -7.49 -9.70
CA ARG A 184 -10.48 -6.61 -8.99
C ARG A 184 -9.68 -5.60 -8.19
N ILE A 185 -10.29 -4.45 -7.97
CA ILE A 185 -9.75 -3.43 -7.11
C ILE A 185 -10.88 -2.97 -6.18
N ALA A 186 -10.51 -2.56 -4.97
CA ALA A 186 -11.42 -1.93 -4.02
C ALA A 186 -10.77 -0.74 -3.34
N ALA A 187 -11.58 0.15 -2.79
CA ALA A 187 -11.08 1.23 -1.94
C ALA A 187 -12.06 1.60 -0.83
N ARG A 188 -11.55 2.15 0.27
CA ARG A 188 -12.33 2.84 1.31
C ARG A 188 -11.63 4.10 1.83
N GLN A 189 -12.42 5.08 2.26
CA GLN A 189 -12.00 6.29 2.97
C GLN A 189 -13.13 6.64 3.94
N GLY A 190 -13.18 5.91 5.04
CA GLY A 190 -14.35 5.76 5.87
C GLY A 190 -15.39 4.84 5.23
N GLY A 191 -16.32 4.33 6.05
CA GLY A 191 -17.44 3.50 5.60
C GLY A 191 -17.05 2.11 5.10
N SER A 192 -17.92 1.54 4.25
CA SER A 192 -17.74 0.19 3.70
C SER A 192 -16.77 0.15 2.52
N LEU A 193 -16.07 -0.97 2.35
CA LEU A 193 -15.20 -1.21 1.21
C LEU A 193 -15.99 -1.26 -0.10
N ASN A 194 -15.59 -0.45 -1.09
CA ASN A 194 -16.25 -0.35 -2.39
C ASN A 194 -15.47 -1.12 -3.44
N TRP A 195 -16.05 -2.21 -3.94
CA TRP A 195 -15.47 -3.06 -4.97
C TRP A 195 -15.90 -2.63 -6.36
N GLN A 196 -14.96 -2.66 -7.32
CA GLN A 196 -15.34 -2.69 -8.73
C GLN A 196 -15.73 -4.09 -9.19
N ASN A 197 -16.45 -4.12 -10.30
CA ASN A 197 -16.66 -5.34 -11.06
C ASN A 197 -15.32 -5.98 -11.45
N SER A 198 -15.29 -7.32 -11.51
CA SER A 198 -14.12 -8.01 -12.05
C SER A 198 -13.89 -7.64 -13.50
N LYS A 199 -12.61 -7.54 -13.85
CA LYS A 199 -12.13 -7.49 -15.22
C LYS A 199 -11.43 -8.80 -15.56
N ALA A 200 -11.64 -9.31 -16.78
CA ALA A 200 -10.88 -10.45 -17.29
C ALA A 200 -9.42 -10.07 -17.54
N LEU A 201 -8.51 -10.95 -17.16
CA LEU A 201 -7.09 -10.89 -17.50
C LEU A 201 -6.92 -11.44 -18.91
N THR A 202 -6.42 -10.62 -19.84
CA THR A 202 -6.32 -11.00 -21.26
C THR A 202 -4.88 -11.13 -21.76
N ASN A 203 -3.96 -10.32 -21.23
CA ASN A 203 -2.56 -10.28 -21.63
C ASN A 203 -1.59 -10.26 -20.44
N ARG A 204 -2.05 -10.51 -19.22
CA ARG A 204 -1.22 -10.39 -18.02
C ARG A 204 -0.05 -11.39 -17.99
N THR A 205 1.14 -10.84 -17.85
CA THR A 205 2.36 -11.59 -17.51
C THR A 205 2.79 -11.25 -16.08
N ALA A 206 2.99 -12.27 -15.23
CA ALA A 206 3.61 -12.09 -13.92
C ALA A 206 5.13 -11.96 -14.08
N TYR A 207 5.61 -10.72 -14.22
CA TYR A 207 7.03 -10.44 -14.44
C TYR A 207 7.88 -10.72 -13.19
N THR A 208 8.88 -11.58 -13.35
CA THR A 208 9.83 -11.99 -12.30
C THR A 208 11.20 -11.33 -12.44
N ASP A 209 11.43 -10.57 -13.50
CA ASP A 209 12.67 -9.83 -13.78
C ASP A 209 12.79 -8.52 -12.99
N ARG A 210 11.75 -8.17 -12.23
CA ARG A 210 11.64 -6.93 -11.47
C ARG A 210 10.77 -7.10 -10.24
N THR A 211 11.16 -6.42 -9.18
CA THR A 211 10.49 -6.47 -7.88
C THR A 211 9.43 -5.40 -7.74
N ILE A 212 8.54 -5.58 -6.78
CA ILE A 212 7.46 -4.65 -6.44
C ILE A 212 8.06 -3.48 -5.65
N ARG A 213 7.77 -2.25 -6.08
CA ARG A 213 8.08 -1.03 -5.36
C ARG A 213 6.85 -0.49 -4.64
N ILE A 214 7.05 0.07 -3.45
CA ILE A 214 6.04 0.73 -2.63
C ILE A 214 6.23 2.24 -2.75
N GLY A 215 5.17 2.96 -3.14
CA GLY A 215 5.19 4.40 -3.39
C GLY A 215 5.85 4.82 -4.71
N SER A 216 6.12 3.85 -5.62
CA SER A 216 6.80 4.08 -6.92
C SER A 216 6.61 2.89 -7.87
N HIS A 217 7.34 2.92 -8.99
CA HIS A 217 7.40 1.93 -10.05
C HIS A 217 8.75 2.00 -10.82
N HIS A 218 8.93 1.19 -11.86
CA HIS A 218 10.16 1.08 -12.68
C HIS A 218 10.08 1.78 -14.04
N ALA A 219 9.15 2.71 -14.26
CA ALA A 219 9.02 3.41 -15.53
C ALA A 219 9.69 4.80 -15.50
N PRO A 220 10.81 5.01 -16.21
CA PRO A 220 11.67 6.19 -16.01
C PRO A 220 11.21 7.50 -16.67
N ALA A 221 10.26 7.50 -17.63
CA ALA A 221 10.06 8.68 -18.51
C ALA A 221 8.61 9.08 -18.83
N ALA A 222 7.59 8.28 -18.47
CA ALA A 222 6.24 8.51 -19.02
C ALA A 222 5.28 9.26 -18.08
N TYR A 223 5.66 9.55 -16.84
CA TYR A 223 4.85 10.35 -15.94
C TYR A 223 5.78 11.28 -15.15
N PRO A 224 5.79 12.60 -15.42
CA PRO A 224 6.71 13.52 -14.77
C PRO A 224 6.42 13.52 -13.27
N ALA A 225 7.38 13.00 -12.49
CA ALA A 225 7.42 12.99 -11.03
C ALA A 225 6.03 12.83 -10.41
N GLY A 226 5.53 11.58 -10.37
CA GLY A 226 4.29 11.27 -9.67
C GLY A 226 4.23 11.98 -8.32
N ALA A 227 3.06 12.55 -8.00
CA ALA A 227 2.90 13.30 -6.78
C ALA A 227 3.35 12.45 -5.58
N ASN A 228 4.17 13.02 -4.70
CA ASN A 228 4.66 12.29 -3.55
C ASN A 228 3.47 11.71 -2.77
N ILE A 229 3.47 10.43 -2.49
CA ILE A 229 2.39 9.77 -1.76
C ILE A 229 2.84 9.49 -0.33
N THR A 230 1.95 9.67 0.64
CA THR A 230 2.26 9.24 2.01
C THR A 230 1.80 7.79 2.18
N MET A 231 2.76 6.87 2.21
CA MET A 231 2.55 5.45 2.46
C MET A 231 2.48 5.20 3.96
N GLY A 232 1.70 4.21 4.39
CA GLY A 232 1.41 3.98 5.81
C GLY A 232 1.58 2.52 6.21
N LEU A 233 0.79 1.64 5.59
CA LEU A 233 0.83 0.20 5.88
C LEU A 233 0.53 -0.57 4.60
N GLU A 234 1.29 -1.63 4.36
CA GLU A 234 1.18 -2.44 3.17
C GLU A 234 1.17 -3.92 3.54
N LEU A 235 0.22 -4.66 2.97
CA LEU A 235 0.13 -6.11 3.07
C LEU A 235 0.23 -6.70 1.67
N ILE A 236 1.07 -7.72 1.50
CA ILE A 236 1.24 -8.46 0.25
C ILE A 236 0.97 -9.94 0.52
N PHE A 237 -0.04 -10.47 -0.13
CA PHE A 237 -0.39 -11.88 -0.14
C PHE A 237 -0.07 -12.50 -1.51
N ASP A 238 0.55 -13.68 -1.55
CA ASP A 238 0.77 -14.47 -2.78
C ASP A 238 -0.42 -15.37 -3.15
N VAL A 239 -1.61 -14.97 -2.69
CA VAL A 239 -2.88 -15.64 -2.93
C VAL A 239 -3.95 -14.60 -3.28
N ALA A 240 -4.97 -15.03 -4.02
CA ALA A 240 -6.17 -14.25 -4.26
C ALA A 240 -7.11 -14.41 -3.07
N LEU A 241 -7.12 -13.43 -2.17
CA LEU A 241 -8.05 -13.43 -1.04
C LEU A 241 -9.48 -13.23 -1.52
N THR A 242 -10.44 -13.83 -0.83
CA THR A 242 -11.85 -13.51 -1.04
C THR A 242 -12.18 -12.09 -0.55
N GLN A 243 -13.24 -11.47 -1.07
CA GLN A 243 -13.66 -10.14 -0.61
C GLN A 243 -13.96 -10.09 0.90
N ALA A 244 -14.51 -11.18 1.45
CA ALA A 244 -14.78 -11.30 2.88
C ALA A 244 -13.48 -11.37 3.70
N GLN A 245 -12.47 -12.10 3.23
CA GLN A 245 -11.15 -12.13 3.86
C GLN A 245 -10.49 -10.74 3.84
N VAL A 246 -10.54 -10.05 2.69
CA VAL A 246 -10.04 -8.67 2.57
C VAL A 246 -10.74 -7.74 3.57
N ALA A 247 -12.07 -7.81 3.68
CA ALA A 247 -12.83 -7.00 4.65
C ALA A 247 -12.37 -7.29 6.09
N SER A 248 -12.26 -8.56 6.48
CA SER A 248 -11.81 -8.94 7.83
C SER A 248 -10.38 -8.47 8.16
N VAL A 249 -9.49 -8.54 7.17
CA VAL A 249 -8.11 -8.01 7.29
C VAL A 249 -8.14 -6.51 7.49
N LEU A 250 -8.93 -5.79 6.71
CA LEU A 250 -9.06 -4.35 6.82
C LEU A 250 -9.70 -3.92 8.14
N ASP A 251 -10.65 -4.67 8.69
CA ASP A 251 -11.25 -4.37 10.00
C ASP A 251 -10.21 -4.49 11.13
N SER A 252 -9.35 -5.52 11.08
CA SER A 252 -8.21 -5.63 11.99
C SER A 252 -7.20 -4.49 11.82
N VAL A 253 -6.89 -4.11 10.57
CA VAL A 253 -6.03 -2.94 10.28
C VAL A 253 -6.65 -1.67 10.85
N SER A 254 -7.96 -1.44 10.70
CA SER A 254 -8.64 -0.28 11.29
C SER A 254 -8.59 -0.27 12.82
N ALA A 255 -8.82 -1.42 13.47
CA ALA A 255 -8.73 -1.53 14.92
C ALA A 255 -7.31 -1.21 15.42
N TYR A 256 -6.30 -1.73 14.72
CA TYR A 256 -4.90 -1.38 14.96
C TYR A 256 -4.66 0.12 14.76
N LEU A 257 -5.05 0.70 13.62
CA LEU A 257 -4.82 2.11 13.31
C LEU A 257 -5.47 3.05 14.32
N SER A 258 -6.67 2.72 14.78
CA SER A 258 -7.38 3.46 15.82
C SER A 258 -6.62 3.41 17.15
N THR A 259 -6.25 2.21 17.61
CA THR A 259 -5.61 2.01 18.92
C THR A 259 -4.16 2.52 18.95
N ALA A 260 -3.41 2.26 17.89
CA ALA A 260 -1.97 2.50 17.82
C ALA A 260 -1.62 3.94 17.41
N TRP A 261 -2.47 4.58 16.60
CA TRP A 261 -2.16 5.84 15.93
C TRP A 261 -3.24 6.91 16.04
N GLY A 262 -4.39 6.60 16.64
CA GLY A 262 -5.52 7.52 16.72
C GLY A 262 -6.18 7.78 15.37
N ILE A 263 -5.96 6.91 14.37
CA ILE A 263 -6.58 7.01 13.05
C ILE A 263 -7.90 6.23 13.10
N THR A 264 -8.99 6.94 13.35
CA THR A 264 -10.31 6.35 13.62
C THR A 264 -11.15 6.13 12.38
N GLU A 265 -10.80 6.76 11.26
CA GLU A 265 -11.48 6.62 9.98
C GLU A 265 -10.48 6.16 8.93
N LEU A 266 -10.75 4.98 8.36
CA LEU A 266 -10.07 4.40 7.21
C LEU A 266 -11.10 4.03 6.16
#